data_AF-A0A9E5K778-F1
#
_entry.id   AF-A0A9E5K778-F1
#
_cell.length_a   1.000
_cell.length_b   1.000
_cell.length_c   1.000
_cell.angle_alpha   90.00
_cell.angle_beta   90.00
_cell.angle_gamma   90.00
#
_symmetry.space_group_name_H-M   'P 1'
#
loop_
_entity.id
_entity.type
_entity.pdbx_description
1 polymer ?
#
loop_
_entity_poly.entity_id
_entity_poly.type
_entity_poly.pdbx_seq_one_letter_code
_entity_poly.pdbx_strand_id
1 'polypeptide(L)'
;MIYFFPDLSSQQQLLLEKARHVSDQLIRSTVVEDDRTETFRRNVFDLLKKEGLTSLMISTEWGGQSAGALAHYLVLSELSRASAAYSITVGVHQMIQGAVLEFGTPEQKRTFLPGLITGSLLGAFSLSESGSGSDAASLVTSAKRLPEGGYELNGSKLWCSNGSDADLFLVMARTGEVGPKGISAFLVPKETLGLRVGKKEKKLGLKSSSLTELILDHCRLPESFRLGAEGAGFSVALSQLDAGRIGIAATALGLAHETLEVLWKQGNQKTFSFPEGIRAEWARYYASLQSLFALLTLTANKKEKGLKVTALASSCKLLASDLAMQMTSSAISSMGPLGLKPELGIERMMRDAKALQIVEGTNQIQALVLGRELDKMVPS
;
A
#
# COMPACT_ATOMS: atom_id res chain seq x y z
N MET A 1 -10.26 -23.60 -4.00
CA MET A 1 -9.87 -22.39 -3.23
C MET A 1 -11.14 -21.84 -2.62
N ILE A 2 -11.16 -21.48 -1.35
CA ILE A 2 -12.39 -20.93 -0.76
C ILE A 2 -12.42 -19.46 -1.16
N TYR A 3 -13.20 -19.12 -2.20
CA TYR A 3 -13.49 -17.73 -2.50
C TYR A 3 -14.46 -17.23 -1.44
N PHE A 4 -14.02 -16.22 -0.72
CA PHE A 4 -14.72 -15.64 0.41
C PHE A 4 -15.41 -14.33 0.07
N PHE A 5 -15.43 -13.96 -1.22
CA PHE A 5 -16.05 -12.76 -1.74
C PHE A 5 -17.33 -13.16 -2.48
N PRO A 6 -18.51 -13.16 -1.82
CA PRO A 6 -19.77 -13.41 -2.53
C PRO A 6 -20.03 -12.29 -3.56
N ASP A 7 -20.77 -12.64 -4.62
CA ASP A 7 -21.39 -11.71 -5.57
C ASP A 7 -20.44 -10.77 -6.35
N LEU A 8 -19.25 -11.26 -6.69
CA LEU A 8 -18.34 -10.53 -7.59
C LEU A 8 -18.89 -10.45 -9.02
N SER A 9 -18.73 -9.29 -9.67
CA SER A 9 -19.02 -9.15 -11.10
C SER A 9 -18.07 -9.99 -11.94
N SER A 10 -18.48 -10.37 -13.16
CA SER A 10 -17.61 -11.12 -14.09
C SER A 10 -16.28 -10.40 -14.37
N GLN A 11 -16.29 -9.06 -14.41
CA GLN A 11 -15.07 -8.28 -14.55
C GLN A 11 -14.15 -8.40 -13.33
N GLN A 12 -14.70 -8.33 -12.11
CA GLN A 12 -13.94 -8.51 -10.87
C GLN A 12 -13.35 -9.93 -10.78
N GLN A 13 -14.14 -10.96 -11.14
CA GLN A 13 -13.66 -12.35 -11.17
C GLN A 13 -12.48 -12.50 -12.13
N LEU A 14 -12.60 -11.99 -13.36
CA LEU A 14 -11.52 -12.03 -14.35
C LEU A 14 -10.24 -11.33 -13.85
N LEU A 15 -10.36 -10.17 -13.20
CA LEU A 15 -9.21 -9.45 -12.65
C LEU A 15 -8.51 -10.23 -11.53
N LEU A 16 -9.28 -10.92 -10.70
CA LEU A 16 -8.72 -11.78 -9.66
C LEU A 16 -8.04 -13.03 -10.25
N GLU A 17 -8.61 -13.62 -11.29
CA GLU A 17 -7.98 -14.73 -12.03
C GLU A 17 -6.63 -14.31 -12.61
N LYS A 18 -6.53 -13.11 -13.19
CA LYS A 18 -5.27 -12.54 -13.66
C LYS A 18 -4.27 -12.32 -12.52
N ALA A 19 -4.70 -11.74 -11.40
CA ALA A 19 -3.83 -11.52 -10.24
C ALA A 19 -3.30 -12.85 -9.67
N ARG A 20 -4.15 -13.89 -9.67
CA ARG A 20 -3.76 -15.25 -9.30
C ARG A 20 -2.78 -15.86 -10.29
N HIS A 21 -3.02 -15.69 -11.59
CA HIS A 21 -2.11 -16.17 -12.62
C HIS A 21 -0.69 -15.62 -12.40
N VAL A 22 -0.56 -14.32 -12.16
CA VAL A 22 0.74 -13.70 -11.81
C VAL A 22 1.33 -14.30 -10.54
N SER A 23 0.50 -14.46 -9.50
CA SER A 23 0.91 -15.01 -8.21
C SER A 23 1.46 -16.43 -8.33
N ASP A 24 0.75 -17.31 -9.05
CA ASP A 24 1.10 -18.71 -9.19
C ASP A 24 2.28 -18.91 -10.15
N GLN A 25 2.38 -18.08 -11.20
CA GLN A 25 3.45 -18.18 -12.19
C GLN A 25 4.82 -17.73 -11.64
N LEU A 26 4.86 -16.64 -10.88
CA LEU A 26 6.14 -16.01 -10.48
C LEU A 26 6.31 -15.85 -8.97
N ILE A 27 5.27 -15.46 -8.24
CA ILE A 27 5.41 -15.06 -6.83
C ILE A 27 5.55 -16.28 -5.93
N ARG A 28 4.63 -17.24 -6.00
CA ARG A 28 4.56 -18.39 -5.06
C ARG A 28 5.81 -19.28 -5.12
N SER A 29 6.41 -19.44 -6.29
CA SER A 29 7.62 -20.24 -6.48
C SER A 29 8.89 -19.58 -5.95
N THR A 30 8.88 -18.26 -5.76
CA THR A 30 10.07 -17.47 -5.40
C THR A 30 9.98 -16.78 -4.04
N VAL A 31 8.78 -16.61 -3.48
CA VAL A 31 8.53 -15.77 -2.30
C VAL A 31 9.36 -16.13 -1.06
N VAL A 32 9.68 -17.41 -0.85
CA VAL A 32 10.52 -17.85 0.28
C VAL A 32 11.96 -17.35 0.08
N GLU A 33 12.50 -17.52 -1.12
CA GLU A 33 13.84 -17.06 -1.46
C GLU A 33 13.93 -15.53 -1.50
N ASP A 34 12.91 -14.88 -2.03
CA ASP A 34 12.82 -13.42 -2.11
C ASP A 34 12.72 -12.78 -0.72
N ASP A 35 11.99 -13.39 0.21
CA ASP A 35 11.98 -12.93 1.60
C ASP A 35 13.35 -13.12 2.27
N ARG A 36 14.00 -14.27 2.05
CA ARG A 36 15.33 -14.59 2.62
C ARG A 36 16.43 -13.66 2.11
N THR A 37 16.42 -13.39 0.81
CA THR A 37 17.45 -12.56 0.13
C THR A 37 17.07 -11.09 0.06
N GLU A 38 15.89 -10.73 0.54
CA GLU A 38 15.32 -9.38 0.43
C GLU A 38 15.28 -8.90 -1.04
N THR A 39 14.90 -9.78 -1.97
CA THR A 39 14.90 -9.48 -3.40
C THR A 39 13.53 -8.98 -3.86
N PHE A 40 13.49 -7.80 -4.49
CA PHE A 40 12.35 -7.36 -5.29
C PHE A 40 12.55 -7.83 -6.74
N ARG A 41 11.55 -8.46 -7.34
CA ARG A 41 11.63 -8.88 -8.74
C ARG A 41 10.80 -7.96 -9.62
N ARG A 42 11.48 -7.06 -10.34
CA ARG A 42 10.84 -6.13 -11.28
C ARG A 42 9.98 -6.84 -12.33
N ASN A 43 10.37 -8.04 -12.77
CA ASN A 43 9.61 -8.83 -13.74
C ASN A 43 8.21 -9.26 -13.24
N VAL A 44 7.97 -9.33 -11.92
CA VAL A 44 6.62 -9.52 -11.37
C VAL A 44 5.77 -8.29 -11.66
N PHE A 45 6.32 -7.09 -11.45
CA PHE A 45 5.63 -5.84 -11.79
C PHE A 45 5.41 -5.70 -13.30
N ASP A 46 6.37 -6.11 -14.13
CA ASP A 46 6.23 -6.11 -15.58
C ASP A 46 5.10 -7.06 -16.04
N LEU A 47 4.93 -8.22 -15.39
CA LEU A 47 3.83 -9.12 -15.66
C LEU A 47 2.48 -8.55 -15.18
N LEU A 48 2.42 -7.91 -14.00
CA LEU A 48 1.23 -7.20 -13.53
C LEU A 48 0.80 -6.11 -14.53
N LYS A 49 1.77 -5.37 -15.07
CA LYS A 49 1.57 -4.41 -16.16
C LYS A 49 0.97 -5.08 -17.39
N LYS A 50 1.56 -6.19 -17.85
CA LYS A 50 1.09 -6.92 -19.04
C LYS A 50 -0.35 -7.42 -18.88
N GLU A 51 -0.72 -7.85 -17.67
CA GLU A 51 -2.08 -8.27 -17.34
C GLU A 51 -3.07 -7.11 -17.16
N GLY A 52 -2.56 -5.87 -17.12
CA GLY A 52 -3.35 -4.66 -16.97
C GLY A 52 -3.78 -4.37 -15.53
N LEU A 53 -3.01 -4.82 -14.54
CA LEU A 53 -3.35 -4.78 -13.11
C LEU A 53 -2.77 -3.58 -12.34
N THR A 54 -1.96 -2.74 -12.98
CA THR A 54 -1.26 -1.61 -12.32
C THR A 54 -2.09 -0.32 -12.23
N SER A 55 -3.22 -0.23 -12.95
CA SER A 55 -3.90 1.07 -13.20
C SER A 55 -5.43 0.92 -13.23
N LEU A 56 -5.95 0.07 -12.34
CA LEU A 56 -7.34 -0.40 -12.38
C LEU A 56 -8.39 0.71 -12.16
N MET A 57 -8.08 1.69 -11.32
CA MET A 57 -9.02 2.78 -10.98
C MET A 57 -8.97 3.96 -11.96
N ILE A 58 -8.01 3.98 -12.88
CA ILE A 58 -7.85 5.10 -13.80
C ILE A 58 -8.85 4.95 -14.96
N SER A 59 -9.46 6.06 -15.36
CA SER A 59 -10.44 6.07 -16.43
C SER A 59 -9.83 5.73 -17.79
N THR A 60 -10.63 5.09 -18.64
CA THR A 60 -10.25 4.69 -20.01
C THR A 60 -9.86 5.87 -20.90
N GLU A 61 -10.38 7.08 -20.64
CA GLU A 61 -9.96 8.32 -21.32
C GLU A 61 -8.45 8.61 -21.17
N TRP A 62 -7.83 8.18 -20.07
CA TRP A 62 -6.39 8.31 -19.83
C TRP A 62 -5.62 7.01 -20.17
N GLY A 63 -6.30 6.00 -20.72
CA GLY A 63 -5.73 4.68 -21.00
C GLY A 63 -5.74 3.72 -19.81
N GLY A 64 -6.48 4.03 -18.75
CA GLY A 64 -6.73 3.14 -17.62
C GLY A 64 -7.80 2.08 -17.91
N GLN A 65 -8.22 1.35 -16.88
CA GLN A 65 -9.15 0.21 -17.02
C GLN A 65 -10.60 0.51 -16.59
N SER A 66 -10.86 1.63 -15.90
CA SER A 66 -12.16 1.96 -15.31
C SER A 66 -12.80 0.78 -14.53
N ALA A 67 -12.00 -0.04 -13.85
CA ALA A 67 -12.48 -1.25 -13.17
C ALA A 67 -13.12 -0.96 -11.80
N GLY A 68 -13.02 0.29 -11.34
CA GLY A 68 -13.58 0.75 -10.07
C GLY A 68 -12.68 0.46 -8.86
N ALA A 69 -13.03 1.07 -7.72
CA ALA A 69 -12.19 1.03 -6.53
C ALA A 69 -12.17 -0.36 -5.88
N LEU A 70 -13.33 -1.03 -5.83
CA LEU A 70 -13.43 -2.36 -5.25
C LEU A 70 -12.57 -3.38 -6.01
N ALA A 71 -12.56 -3.34 -7.35
CA ALA A 71 -11.75 -4.26 -8.15
C ALA A 71 -10.25 -4.09 -7.86
N HIS A 72 -9.78 -2.85 -7.69
CA HIS A 72 -8.40 -2.57 -7.31
C HIS A 72 -8.04 -3.21 -5.96
N TYR A 73 -8.85 -2.98 -4.92
CA TYR A 73 -8.58 -3.54 -3.60
C TYR A 73 -8.70 -5.07 -3.57
N LEU A 74 -9.62 -5.66 -4.34
CA LEU A 74 -9.69 -7.11 -4.52
C LEU A 74 -8.40 -7.68 -5.13
N VAL A 75 -7.85 -7.02 -6.16
CA VAL A 75 -6.57 -7.42 -6.76
C VAL A 75 -5.42 -7.29 -5.75
N LEU A 76 -5.38 -6.22 -4.95
CA LEU A 76 -4.38 -6.09 -3.87
C LEU A 76 -4.50 -7.24 -2.86
N SER A 77 -5.73 -7.61 -2.47
CA SER A 77 -5.99 -8.73 -1.58
C SER A 77 -5.49 -10.04 -2.19
N GLU A 78 -5.82 -10.34 -3.46
CA GLU A 78 -5.38 -11.57 -4.12
C GLU A 78 -3.86 -11.66 -4.24
N LEU A 79 -3.18 -10.56 -4.60
CA LEU A 79 -1.71 -10.52 -4.62
C LEU A 79 -1.12 -10.75 -3.22
N SER A 80 -1.74 -10.17 -2.19
CA SER A 80 -1.26 -10.31 -0.81
C SER A 80 -1.37 -11.72 -0.26
N ARG A 81 -2.21 -12.57 -0.86
CA ARG A 81 -2.25 -14.00 -0.52
C ARG A 81 -0.91 -14.68 -0.85
N ALA A 82 -0.24 -14.24 -1.91
CA ALA A 82 1.09 -14.74 -2.27
C ALA A 82 2.21 -13.91 -1.61
N SER A 83 2.11 -12.58 -1.68
CA SER A 83 3.11 -11.66 -1.14
C SER A 83 2.52 -10.28 -0.85
N ALA A 84 2.49 -9.90 0.43
CA ALA A 84 2.07 -8.57 0.87
C ALA A 84 2.96 -7.45 0.29
N ALA A 85 4.24 -7.73 0.03
CA ALA A 85 5.16 -6.76 -0.55
C ALA A 85 4.75 -6.32 -1.98
N TYR A 86 4.34 -7.24 -2.84
CA TYR A 86 3.87 -6.89 -4.20
C TYR A 86 2.50 -6.19 -4.16
N SER A 87 1.62 -6.59 -3.23
CA SER A 87 0.37 -5.88 -2.97
C SER A 87 0.63 -4.41 -2.61
N ILE A 88 1.53 -4.14 -1.66
CA ILE A 88 1.92 -2.77 -1.27
C ILE A 88 2.58 -2.02 -2.43
N THR A 89 3.42 -2.69 -3.23
CA THR A 89 4.07 -2.07 -4.39
C THR A 89 3.04 -1.47 -5.35
N VAL A 90 2.00 -2.24 -5.68
CA VAL A 90 0.90 -1.79 -6.55
C VAL A 90 0.05 -0.71 -5.88
N GLY A 91 -0.25 -0.86 -4.58
CA GLY A 91 -1.00 0.14 -3.82
C GLY A 91 -0.29 1.50 -3.77
N VAL A 92 1.00 1.52 -3.47
CA VAL A 92 1.81 2.75 -3.48
C VAL A 92 1.85 3.35 -4.88
N HIS A 93 2.11 2.55 -5.91
CA HIS A 93 2.10 3.03 -7.29
C HIS A 93 0.77 3.72 -7.67
N GLN A 94 -0.36 3.15 -7.24
CA GLN A 94 -1.67 3.75 -7.46
C GLN A 94 -1.81 5.11 -6.76
N MET A 95 -1.26 5.31 -5.56
CA MET A 95 -1.32 6.60 -4.87
C MET A 95 -0.69 7.74 -5.68
N ILE A 96 0.38 7.45 -6.43
CA ILE A 96 1.02 8.45 -7.30
C ILE A 96 0.11 8.76 -8.48
N GLN A 97 -0.51 7.74 -9.09
CA GLN A 97 -1.51 7.94 -10.16
C GLN A 97 -2.67 8.81 -9.66
N GLY A 98 -3.20 8.52 -8.47
CA GLY A 98 -4.29 9.27 -7.84
C GLY A 98 -3.92 10.73 -7.58
N ALA A 99 -2.73 10.97 -7.02
CA ALA A 99 -2.25 12.33 -6.76
C ALA A 99 -2.09 13.16 -8.04
N VAL A 100 -1.50 12.58 -9.10
CA VAL A 100 -1.33 13.27 -10.40
C VAL A 100 -2.69 13.50 -11.07
N LEU A 101 -3.61 12.55 -10.98
CA LEU A 101 -4.94 12.69 -11.55
C LEU A 101 -5.77 13.78 -10.85
N GLU A 102 -5.65 13.89 -9.53
CA GLU A 102 -6.42 14.83 -8.72
C GLU A 102 -5.83 16.26 -8.76
N PHE A 103 -4.50 16.39 -8.64
CA PHE A 103 -3.84 17.70 -8.46
C PHE A 103 -2.96 18.15 -9.63
N GLY A 104 -2.79 17.30 -10.64
CA GLY A 104 -1.94 17.60 -11.79
C GLY A 104 -2.55 18.65 -12.71
N THR A 105 -1.72 19.55 -13.25
CA THR A 105 -2.11 20.37 -14.40
C THR A 105 -2.31 19.49 -15.64
N PRO A 106 -3.00 19.96 -16.69
CA PRO A 106 -3.13 19.21 -17.95
C PRO A 106 -1.78 18.74 -18.52
N GLU A 107 -0.73 19.57 -18.41
CA GLU A 107 0.63 19.27 -18.87
C GLU A 107 1.28 18.17 -18.02
N GLN A 108 1.14 18.25 -16.69
CA GLN A 108 1.63 17.22 -15.78
C GLN A 108 0.94 15.88 -16.03
N LYS A 109 -0.38 15.90 -16.22
CA LYS A 109 -1.16 14.70 -16.55
C LYS A 109 -0.67 14.06 -17.84
N ARG A 110 -0.50 14.84 -18.91
CA ARG A 110 0.04 14.36 -20.20
C ARG A 110 1.47 13.82 -20.09
N THR A 111 2.28 14.38 -19.19
CA THR A 111 3.69 13.99 -19.02
C THR A 111 3.83 12.70 -18.21
N PHE A 112 3.14 12.59 -17.07
CA PHE A 112 3.39 11.53 -16.09
C PHE A 112 2.37 10.39 -16.14
N LEU A 113 1.09 10.67 -16.41
CA LEU A 113 0.06 9.63 -16.38
C LEU A 113 0.29 8.52 -17.41
N PRO A 114 0.69 8.75 -18.68
CA PRO A 114 0.91 7.65 -19.61
C PRO A 114 1.95 6.65 -19.09
N GLY A 115 3.04 7.14 -18.51
CA GLY A 115 4.09 6.30 -17.94
C GLY A 115 3.62 5.50 -16.73
N LEU A 116 2.90 6.17 -15.82
CA LEU A 116 2.32 5.54 -14.63
C LEU A 116 1.21 4.54 -14.98
N ILE A 117 0.34 4.85 -15.94
CA ILE A 117 -0.79 4.02 -16.33
C ILE A 117 -0.30 2.76 -17.05
N THR A 118 0.67 2.91 -17.94
CA THR A 118 1.28 1.77 -18.62
C THR A 118 2.23 0.99 -17.72
N GLY A 119 2.50 1.44 -16.48
CA GLY A 119 3.50 0.83 -15.60
C GLY A 119 4.94 0.88 -16.14
N SER A 120 5.23 1.72 -17.14
CA SER A 120 6.62 1.99 -17.54
C SER A 120 7.35 2.85 -16.51
N LEU A 121 6.61 3.62 -15.71
CA LEU A 121 7.09 4.27 -14.50
C LEU A 121 6.52 3.55 -13.27
N LEU A 122 7.39 3.10 -12.37
CA LEU A 122 7.01 2.71 -11.02
C LEU A 122 7.04 3.94 -10.11
N GLY A 123 5.96 4.14 -9.35
CA GLY A 123 5.79 5.29 -8.47
C GLY A 123 6.21 4.97 -7.04
N ALA A 124 6.82 5.93 -6.36
CA ALA A 124 7.12 5.90 -4.92
C ALA A 124 6.55 7.14 -4.23
N PHE A 125 6.12 6.97 -2.97
CA PHE A 125 5.57 8.03 -2.14
C PHE A 125 6.54 8.33 -0.99
N SER A 126 6.84 9.61 -0.76
CA SER A 126 7.86 10.02 0.22
C SER A 126 7.43 11.22 1.04
N LEU A 127 7.09 10.95 2.30
CA LEU A 127 6.64 11.93 3.28
C LEU A 127 7.51 11.91 4.55
N SER A 128 7.73 10.71 5.09
CA SER A 128 8.36 10.50 6.40
C SER A 128 9.86 10.86 6.41
N GLU A 129 10.34 11.26 7.58
CA GLU A 129 11.74 11.58 7.87
C GLU A 129 12.13 11.01 9.24
N SER A 130 13.41 11.07 9.62
CA SER A 130 13.89 10.56 10.91
C SER A 130 13.18 11.21 12.11
N GLY A 131 12.87 12.50 12.01
CA GLY A 131 12.16 13.26 13.03
C GLY A 131 10.64 13.34 12.83
N SER A 132 10.10 12.90 11.68
CA SER A 132 8.70 13.12 11.32
C SER A 132 8.06 11.89 10.66
N GLY A 133 7.46 11.02 11.48
CA GLY A 133 6.63 9.89 11.04
C GLY A 133 5.15 10.18 11.27
N SER A 134 4.66 9.90 12.49
CA SER A 134 3.27 10.19 12.88
C SER A 134 2.96 11.69 12.90
N ASP A 135 3.91 12.53 13.29
CA ASP A 135 3.83 13.99 13.14
C ASP A 135 4.35 14.43 11.76
N ALA A 136 3.65 13.99 10.70
CA ALA A 136 4.11 14.20 9.32
C ALA A 136 4.21 15.67 8.91
N ALA A 137 3.52 16.59 9.60
CA ALA A 137 3.55 18.03 9.29
C ALA A 137 4.84 18.72 9.78
N SER A 138 5.64 18.04 10.62
CA SER A 138 6.91 18.55 11.17
C SER A 138 8.13 18.34 10.26
N LEU A 139 7.95 17.76 9.06
CA LEU A 139 9.03 17.47 8.10
C LEU A 139 9.96 18.69 7.85
N VAL A 140 11.25 18.45 7.68
CA VAL A 140 12.26 19.51 7.52
C VAL A 140 12.93 19.53 6.16
N THR A 141 12.74 18.50 5.31
CA THR A 141 13.17 18.56 3.91
C THR A 141 12.63 19.83 3.28
N SER A 142 13.53 20.66 2.74
CA SER A 142 13.23 21.99 2.23
C SER A 142 13.10 21.99 0.71
N ALA A 143 12.32 22.92 0.18
CA ALA A 143 12.23 23.25 -1.23
C ALA A 143 12.30 24.78 -1.38
N LYS A 144 13.46 25.31 -1.74
CA LYS A 144 13.69 26.75 -1.87
C LYS A 144 13.45 27.19 -3.31
N ARG A 145 12.72 28.29 -3.51
CA ARG A 145 12.56 28.89 -4.84
C ARG A 145 13.91 29.36 -5.38
N LEU A 146 14.18 29.05 -6.64
CA LEU A 146 15.37 29.51 -7.35
C LEU A 146 15.11 30.87 -8.04
N PRO A 147 16.10 31.77 -8.12
CA PRO A 147 15.96 33.05 -8.83
C PRO A 147 15.54 32.91 -10.29
N GLU A 148 16.05 31.88 -10.97
CA GLU A 148 15.75 31.54 -12.36
C GLU A 148 14.39 30.82 -12.54
N GLY A 149 13.66 30.57 -11.45
CA GLY A 149 12.41 29.82 -11.43
C GLY A 149 12.61 28.34 -11.08
N GLY A 150 11.56 27.72 -10.54
CA GLY A 150 11.63 26.35 -10.00
C GLY A 150 12.12 26.30 -8.55
N TYR A 151 12.56 25.11 -8.12
CA TYR A 151 12.92 24.82 -6.74
C TYR A 151 14.21 24.02 -6.63
N GLU A 152 14.95 24.27 -5.56
CA GLU A 152 16.01 23.41 -5.08
C GLU A 152 15.55 22.68 -3.82
N LEU A 153 15.52 21.34 -3.88
CA LEU A 153 15.14 20.49 -2.77
C LEU A 153 16.40 20.02 -2.03
N ASN A 154 16.38 20.12 -0.71
CA ASN A 154 17.46 19.63 0.15
C ASN A 154 16.91 18.99 1.43
N GLY A 155 17.34 17.76 1.71
CA GLY A 155 16.95 17.01 2.91
C GLY A 155 17.11 15.49 2.76
N SER A 156 16.59 14.76 3.75
CA SER A 156 16.53 13.30 3.72
C SER A 156 15.13 12.81 4.07
N LYS A 157 14.63 11.89 3.26
CA LYS A 157 13.40 11.15 3.50
C LYS A 157 13.72 9.73 3.93
N LEU A 158 12.91 9.18 4.80
CA LEU A 158 13.01 7.80 5.25
C LEU A 158 11.75 7.03 4.94
N TRP A 159 11.91 5.71 4.92
CA TRP A 159 10.83 4.76 4.76
C TRP A 159 10.10 4.86 3.41
N CYS A 160 10.82 5.22 2.34
CA CYS A 160 10.22 5.35 1.03
C CYS A 160 9.97 3.98 0.39
N SER A 161 8.69 3.57 0.35
CA SER A 161 8.25 2.36 -0.33
C SER A 161 8.48 2.47 -1.84
N ASN A 162 8.89 1.36 -2.45
CA ASN A 162 9.33 1.25 -3.85
C ASN A 162 10.65 1.99 -4.15
N GLY A 163 11.33 2.55 -3.15
CA GLY A 163 12.37 3.55 -3.42
C GLY A 163 13.58 3.05 -4.24
N SER A 164 13.97 1.78 -4.12
CA SER A 164 15.06 1.19 -4.93
C SER A 164 14.69 1.06 -6.41
N ASP A 165 13.40 0.87 -6.68
CA ASP A 165 12.89 0.41 -7.96
C ASP A 165 12.07 1.48 -8.68
N ALA A 166 11.65 2.53 -7.98
CA ALA A 166 10.84 3.59 -8.53
C ALA A 166 11.58 4.44 -9.57
N ASP A 167 10.80 4.93 -10.52
CA ASP A 167 11.22 5.80 -11.62
C ASP A 167 10.73 7.25 -11.38
N LEU A 168 9.69 7.40 -10.57
CA LEU A 168 9.10 8.69 -10.18
C LEU A 168 8.74 8.70 -8.69
N PHE A 169 9.18 9.75 -7.99
CA PHE A 169 8.94 9.94 -6.57
C PHE A 169 7.99 11.11 -6.34
N LEU A 170 6.93 10.91 -5.58
CA LEU A 170 6.12 12.00 -5.03
C LEU A 170 6.69 12.39 -3.67
N VAL A 171 7.39 13.52 -3.62
CA VAL A 171 8.12 14.01 -2.44
C VAL A 171 7.42 15.21 -1.83
N MET A 172 7.17 15.15 -0.53
CA MET A 172 6.66 16.29 0.24
C MET A 172 7.81 17.09 0.84
N ALA A 173 7.91 18.38 0.54
CA ALA A 173 8.99 19.25 1.02
C ALA A 173 8.45 20.62 1.42
N ARG A 174 9.11 21.26 2.38
CA ARG A 174 8.71 22.54 2.97
C ARG A 174 9.15 23.71 2.09
N THR A 175 8.19 24.48 1.59
CA THR A 175 8.42 25.73 0.84
C THR A 175 8.18 26.98 1.68
N GLY A 176 7.43 26.87 2.78
CA GLY A 176 7.07 27.99 3.66
C GLY A 176 7.26 27.69 5.14
N GLU A 177 6.42 28.32 5.97
CA GLU A 177 6.49 28.23 7.43
C GLU A 177 6.29 26.82 8.00
N VAL A 178 6.64 26.63 9.27
CA VAL A 178 6.41 25.37 9.99
C VAL A 178 4.92 25.03 10.03
N GLY A 179 4.60 23.74 9.85
CA GLY A 179 3.24 23.21 9.82
C GLY A 179 2.75 22.81 8.42
N PRO A 180 1.47 22.37 8.32
CA PRO A 180 0.94 21.71 7.13
C PRO A 180 0.82 22.63 5.91
N LYS A 181 0.53 23.92 6.13
CA LYS A 181 0.36 24.92 5.05
C LYS A 181 1.68 25.34 4.39
N GLY A 182 2.83 25.03 5.00
CA GLY A 182 4.14 25.32 4.43
C GLY A 182 4.73 24.17 3.61
N ILE A 183 3.98 23.07 3.40
CA ILE A 183 4.45 21.87 2.70
C ILE A 183 3.91 21.88 1.27
N SER A 184 4.77 21.61 0.29
CA SER A 184 4.44 21.43 -1.12
C SER A 184 4.79 20.01 -1.59
N ALA A 185 4.15 19.57 -2.67
CA ALA A 185 4.36 18.26 -3.27
C ALA A 185 5.16 18.39 -4.58
N PHE A 186 6.10 17.48 -4.81
CA PHE A 186 6.98 17.50 -5.98
C PHE A 186 7.05 16.12 -6.64
N LEU A 187 6.92 16.08 -7.95
CA LEU A 187 7.17 14.90 -8.78
C LEU A 187 8.65 14.91 -9.15
N VAL A 188 9.44 14.02 -8.57
CA VAL A 188 10.90 13.97 -8.72
C VAL A 188 11.27 12.71 -9.51
N PRO A 189 11.70 12.80 -10.79
CA PRO A 189 12.19 11.63 -11.51
C PRO A 189 13.47 11.07 -10.88
N LYS A 190 13.67 9.77 -11.01
CA LYS A 190 14.86 9.06 -10.50
C LYS A 190 16.18 9.68 -10.95
N GLU A 191 16.24 10.12 -12.20
CA GLU A 191 17.45 10.70 -12.83
C GLU A 191 17.70 12.17 -12.46
N THR A 192 16.93 12.73 -11.52
CA THR A 192 17.16 14.11 -11.06
C THR A 192 18.54 14.22 -10.41
N LEU A 193 19.40 15.11 -10.93
CA LEU A 193 20.72 15.34 -10.35
C LEU A 193 20.60 15.74 -8.87
N GLY A 194 21.43 15.12 -8.02
CA GLY A 194 21.39 15.32 -6.58
C GLY A 194 20.47 14.36 -5.83
N LEU A 195 19.54 13.67 -6.52
CA LEU A 195 18.73 12.62 -5.90
C LEU A 195 19.57 11.36 -5.76
N ARG A 196 19.66 10.83 -4.54
CA ARG A 196 20.31 9.55 -4.27
C ARG A 196 19.38 8.66 -3.48
N VAL A 197 19.15 7.45 -3.99
CA VAL A 197 18.46 6.41 -3.24
C VAL A 197 19.49 5.75 -2.31
N GLY A 198 19.21 5.79 -1.01
CA GLY A 198 20.06 5.18 0.01
C GLY A 198 19.95 3.66 0.03
N LYS A 199 20.54 3.05 1.07
CA LYS A 199 20.49 1.59 1.22
C LYS A 199 19.07 1.14 1.55
N LYS A 200 18.74 -0.08 1.11
CA LYS A 200 17.52 -0.76 1.50
C LYS A 200 17.57 -1.11 2.99
N GLU A 201 16.50 -0.80 3.70
CA GLU A 201 16.35 -1.08 5.12
C GLU A 201 16.12 -2.58 5.37
N LYS A 202 16.84 -3.12 6.35
CA LYS A 202 16.64 -4.49 6.86
C LYS A 202 15.45 -4.49 7.82
N LYS A 203 14.44 -5.31 7.51
CA LYS A 203 13.13 -5.25 8.17
C LYS A 203 12.68 -6.62 8.66
N LEU A 204 11.74 -6.62 9.60
CA LEU A 204 11.10 -7.84 10.09
C LEU A 204 10.32 -8.56 8.97
N GLY A 205 9.40 -7.84 8.32
CA GLY A 205 8.57 -8.33 7.23
C GLY A 205 8.60 -7.40 6.01
N LEU A 206 7.83 -7.77 5.00
CA LEU A 206 7.77 -7.12 3.68
C LEU A 206 9.14 -7.04 3.02
N LYS A 207 10.00 -8.04 3.29
CA LYS A 207 11.43 -8.01 2.95
C LYS A 207 11.70 -7.91 1.45
N SER A 208 10.82 -8.45 0.62
CA SER A 208 10.94 -8.34 -0.84
C SER A 208 10.55 -6.96 -1.37
N SER A 209 9.85 -6.11 -0.60
CA SER A 209 9.64 -4.70 -0.97
C SER A 209 10.86 -3.83 -0.59
N SER A 210 11.17 -2.85 -1.43
CA SER A 210 12.16 -1.82 -1.10
C SER A 210 11.54 -0.76 -0.18
N LEU A 211 12.27 -0.48 0.90
CA LEU A 211 12.01 0.62 1.82
C LEU A 211 13.37 1.29 2.01
N THR A 212 13.53 2.52 1.52
CA THR A 212 14.84 3.16 1.43
C THR A 212 14.82 4.58 1.97
N GLU A 213 16.00 5.07 2.31
CA GLU A 213 16.27 6.50 2.40
C GLU A 213 16.24 7.14 0.99
N LEU A 214 15.75 8.37 0.88
CA LEU A 214 16.00 9.24 -0.26
C LEU A 214 16.76 10.46 0.22
N ILE A 215 17.93 10.70 -0.35
CA ILE A 215 18.75 11.87 -0.07
C ILE A 215 18.54 12.85 -1.22
N LEU A 216 18.06 14.05 -0.89
CA LEU A 216 17.93 15.15 -1.82
C LEU A 216 19.05 16.13 -1.54
N ASP A 217 20.06 16.15 -2.40
CA ASP A 217 21.24 17.01 -2.25
C ASP A 217 21.24 18.06 -3.36
N HIS A 218 20.68 19.23 -3.05
CA HIS A 218 20.51 20.33 -4.00
C HIS A 218 19.81 19.92 -5.31
N CYS A 219 18.75 19.09 -5.19
CA CYS A 219 17.97 18.64 -6.34
C CYS A 219 17.20 19.80 -6.97
N ARG A 220 17.54 20.17 -8.21
CA ARG A 220 16.86 21.26 -8.92
C ARG A 220 15.72 20.73 -9.78
N LEU A 221 14.55 21.32 -9.62
CA LEU A 221 13.34 20.96 -10.35
C LEU A 221 12.68 22.21 -10.95
N PRO A 222 12.16 22.14 -12.18
CA PRO A 222 11.37 23.23 -12.73
C PRO A 222 10.05 23.38 -11.97
N GLU A 223 9.43 24.57 -12.02
CA GLU A 223 8.13 24.84 -11.37
C GLU A 223 7.04 23.83 -11.83
N SER A 224 7.13 23.35 -13.07
CA SER A 224 6.20 22.37 -13.65
C SER A 224 6.21 21.00 -12.95
N PHE A 225 7.15 20.73 -12.05
CA PHE A 225 7.22 19.47 -11.30
C PHE A 225 6.60 19.59 -9.91
N ARG A 226 6.19 20.80 -9.49
CA ARG A 226 5.41 21.00 -8.27
C ARG A 226 3.95 20.61 -8.53
N LEU A 227 3.45 19.64 -7.77
CA LEU A 227 2.08 19.13 -7.89
C LEU A 227 1.12 19.95 -7.01
N GLY A 228 0.00 20.41 -7.58
CA GLY A 228 -0.96 21.27 -6.89
C GLY A 228 -0.48 22.73 -6.76
N ALA A 229 -0.97 23.46 -5.75
CA ALA A 229 -0.51 24.82 -5.40
C ALA A 229 0.62 24.78 -4.35
N GLU A 230 1.39 25.86 -4.21
CA GLU A 230 2.41 25.93 -3.16
C GLU A 230 1.72 25.90 -1.79
N GLY A 231 2.24 25.13 -0.85
CA GLY A 231 1.61 24.92 0.46
C GLY A 231 0.46 23.91 0.46
N ALA A 232 0.10 23.34 -0.69
CA ALA A 232 -0.96 22.33 -0.81
C ALA A 232 -0.45 20.89 -0.62
N GLY A 233 0.85 20.67 -0.44
CA GLY A 233 1.46 19.33 -0.42
C GLY A 233 0.95 18.44 0.71
N PHE A 234 0.66 19.00 1.88
CA PHE A 234 0.05 18.20 2.95
C PHE A 234 -1.36 17.75 2.59
N SER A 235 -2.16 18.57 1.90
CA SER A 235 -3.47 18.18 1.39
C SER A 235 -3.37 17.09 0.32
N VAL A 236 -2.38 17.19 -0.58
CA VAL A 236 -2.07 16.13 -1.57
C VAL A 236 -1.74 14.81 -0.87
N ALA A 237 -0.90 14.85 0.16
CA ALA A 237 -0.58 13.66 0.96
C ALA A 237 -1.85 13.07 1.59
N LEU A 238 -2.63 13.89 2.30
CA LEU A 238 -3.84 13.45 3.00
C LEU A 238 -4.90 12.86 2.06
N SER A 239 -5.04 13.37 0.83
CA SER A 239 -6.05 12.85 -0.10
C SER A 239 -5.76 11.41 -0.54
N GLN A 240 -4.48 11.03 -0.56
CA GLN A 240 -4.06 9.66 -0.90
C GLN A 240 -3.97 8.73 0.32
N LEU A 241 -3.85 9.27 1.55
CA LEU A 241 -3.79 8.42 2.75
C LEU A 241 -5.07 7.60 2.96
N ASP A 242 -6.25 8.13 2.63
CA ASP A 242 -7.48 7.33 2.73
C ASP A 242 -7.48 6.16 1.74
N ALA A 243 -6.94 6.34 0.53
CA ALA A 243 -6.75 5.22 -0.41
C ALA A 243 -5.68 4.23 0.09
N GLY A 244 -4.56 4.74 0.61
CA GLY A 244 -3.49 3.92 1.21
C GLY A 244 -3.99 3.05 2.37
N ARG A 245 -4.80 3.61 3.27
CA ARG A 245 -5.43 2.87 4.39
C ARG A 245 -6.30 1.73 3.90
N ILE A 246 -7.14 1.97 2.89
CA ILE A 246 -8.00 0.93 2.29
C ILE A 246 -7.13 -0.13 1.60
N GLY A 247 -6.03 0.30 0.94
CA GLY A 247 -5.04 -0.58 0.35
C GLY A 247 -4.41 -1.53 1.37
N ILE A 248 -3.91 -1.01 2.50
CA ILE A 248 -3.36 -1.82 3.59
C ILE A 248 -4.40 -2.74 4.20
N ALA A 249 -5.66 -2.29 4.33
CA ALA A 249 -6.74 -3.15 4.79
C ALA A 249 -6.97 -4.33 3.83
N ALA A 250 -6.95 -4.08 2.52
CA ALA A 250 -7.08 -5.12 1.50
C ALA A 250 -5.88 -6.09 1.49
N THR A 251 -4.66 -5.58 1.63
CA THR A 251 -3.45 -6.39 1.82
C THR A 251 -3.59 -7.29 3.05
N ALA A 252 -3.96 -6.73 4.20
CA ALA A 252 -4.15 -7.49 5.44
C ALA A 252 -5.25 -8.56 5.30
N LEU A 253 -6.36 -8.23 4.63
CA LEU A 253 -7.44 -9.15 4.33
C LEU A 253 -6.95 -10.35 3.50
N GLY A 254 -6.20 -10.10 2.42
CA GLY A 254 -5.62 -11.14 1.58
C GLY A 254 -4.64 -12.06 2.32
N LEU A 255 -3.74 -11.48 3.09
CA LEU A 255 -2.80 -12.23 3.93
C LEU A 255 -3.52 -13.11 4.96
N ALA A 256 -4.54 -12.57 5.62
CA ALA A 256 -5.35 -13.30 6.58
C ALA A 256 -6.15 -14.44 5.93
N HIS A 257 -6.67 -14.23 4.71
CA HIS A 257 -7.32 -15.28 3.93
C HIS A 257 -6.37 -16.43 3.57
N GLU A 258 -5.15 -16.13 3.12
CA GLU A 258 -4.17 -17.18 2.84
C GLU A 258 -3.81 -17.94 4.11
N THR A 259 -3.62 -17.23 5.24
CA THR A 259 -3.34 -17.85 6.54
C THR A 259 -4.43 -18.85 6.92
N LEU A 260 -5.70 -18.47 6.82
CA LEU A 260 -6.83 -19.36 7.10
C LEU A 260 -6.87 -20.54 6.13
N GLU A 261 -6.62 -20.33 4.83
CA GLU A 261 -6.63 -21.42 3.86
C GLU A 261 -5.52 -22.43 4.11
N VAL A 262 -4.32 -21.98 4.48
CA VAL A 262 -3.21 -22.86 4.88
C VAL A 262 -3.61 -23.67 6.11
N LEU A 263 -4.10 -23.02 7.17
CA LEU A 263 -4.53 -23.71 8.39
C LEU A 263 -5.62 -24.75 8.12
N TRP A 264 -6.66 -24.38 7.37
CA TRP A 264 -7.77 -25.27 7.07
C TRP A 264 -7.34 -26.47 6.21
N LYS A 265 -6.43 -26.27 5.25
CA LYS A 265 -5.84 -27.37 4.47
C LYS A 265 -5.04 -28.32 5.35
N GLN A 266 -4.22 -27.78 6.26
CA GLN A 266 -3.44 -28.61 7.19
C GLN A 266 -4.36 -29.41 8.11
N GLY A 267 -5.43 -28.81 8.64
CA GLY A 267 -6.35 -29.52 9.52
C GLY A 267 -7.30 -30.52 8.86
N ASN A 268 -7.35 -30.56 7.53
CA ASN A 268 -8.10 -31.57 6.78
C ASN A 268 -7.21 -32.74 6.31
N GLN A 269 -5.91 -32.75 6.62
CA GLN A 269 -5.05 -33.88 6.29
C GLN A 269 -5.39 -35.10 7.15
N LYS A 270 -5.44 -36.28 6.54
CA LYS A 270 -5.78 -37.54 7.25
C LYS A 270 -4.78 -37.93 8.35
N THR A 271 -3.55 -37.43 8.25
CA THR A 271 -2.43 -37.78 9.13
C THR A 271 -2.33 -36.90 10.37
N PHE A 272 -3.09 -35.80 10.44
CA PHE A 272 -3.01 -34.86 11.55
C PHE A 272 -4.36 -34.18 11.81
N SER A 273 -4.93 -34.37 13.00
CA SER A 273 -6.20 -33.77 13.39
C SER A 273 -5.99 -32.70 14.47
N PHE A 274 -6.39 -31.46 14.19
CA PHE A 274 -6.43 -30.41 15.23
C PHE A 274 -7.63 -30.62 16.16
N PRO A 275 -7.49 -30.31 17.46
CA PRO A 275 -8.61 -30.26 18.39
C PRO A 275 -9.77 -29.40 17.88
N GLU A 276 -11.00 -29.79 18.20
CA GLU A 276 -12.22 -29.09 17.77
C GLU A 276 -12.22 -27.61 18.17
N GLY A 277 -11.72 -27.28 19.36
CA GLY A 277 -11.60 -25.89 19.83
C GLY A 277 -10.74 -25.01 18.93
N ILE A 278 -9.61 -25.53 18.41
CA ILE A 278 -8.75 -24.81 17.47
C ILE A 278 -9.47 -24.62 16.14
N ARG A 279 -10.16 -25.65 15.65
CA ARG A 279 -10.94 -25.53 14.41
C ARG A 279 -12.11 -24.55 14.54
N ALA A 280 -12.75 -24.49 15.70
CA ALA A 280 -13.79 -23.52 16.01
C ALA A 280 -13.25 -22.09 16.04
N GLU A 281 -12.03 -21.88 16.57
CA GLU A 281 -11.34 -20.58 16.48
C GLU A 281 -11.13 -20.16 15.02
N TRP A 282 -10.65 -21.07 14.15
CA TRP A 282 -10.47 -20.78 12.73
C TRP A 282 -11.79 -20.47 12.02
N ALA A 283 -12.88 -21.14 12.39
CA ALA A 283 -14.22 -20.83 11.89
C ALA A 283 -14.70 -19.44 12.35
N ARG A 284 -14.30 -18.96 13.53
CA ARG A 284 -14.57 -17.58 13.98
C ARG A 284 -13.76 -16.57 13.17
N TYR A 285 -12.50 -16.86 12.86
CA TYR A 285 -11.72 -16.01 11.96
C TYR A 285 -12.37 -15.88 10.58
N TYR A 286 -12.96 -16.97 10.08
CA TYR A 286 -13.74 -16.91 8.84
C TYR A 286 -14.88 -15.87 8.92
N ALA A 287 -15.67 -15.86 10.01
CA ALA A 287 -16.74 -14.87 10.20
C ALA A 287 -16.20 -13.43 10.31
N SER A 288 -15.05 -13.23 10.96
CA SER A 288 -14.39 -11.92 11.03
C SER A 288 -13.94 -11.42 9.67
N LEU A 289 -13.41 -12.30 8.81
CA LEU A 289 -13.02 -11.96 7.44
C LEU A 289 -14.21 -11.56 6.57
N GLN A 290 -15.36 -12.23 6.72
CA GLN A 290 -16.60 -11.83 6.03
C GLN A 290 -17.04 -10.41 6.43
N SER A 291 -16.96 -10.10 7.73
CA SER A 291 -17.31 -8.77 8.25
C SER A 291 -16.37 -7.67 7.71
N LEU A 292 -15.06 -7.95 7.68
CA LEU A 292 -14.07 -7.04 7.10
C LEU A 292 -14.25 -6.84 5.60
N PHE A 293 -14.57 -7.90 4.86
CA PHE A 293 -14.83 -7.79 3.43
C PHE A 293 -16.06 -6.92 3.14
N ALA A 294 -17.13 -7.07 3.90
CA ALA A 294 -18.32 -6.21 3.79
C ALA A 294 -17.98 -4.74 4.07
N LEU A 295 -17.18 -4.48 5.13
CA LEU A 295 -16.73 -3.12 5.46
C LEU A 295 -15.82 -2.54 4.36
N LEU A 296 -14.87 -3.31 3.84
CA LEU A 296 -13.99 -2.91 2.74
C LEU A 296 -14.80 -2.56 1.49
N THR A 297 -15.77 -3.41 1.14
CA THR A 297 -16.67 -3.23 -0.01
C THR A 297 -17.49 -1.95 0.11
N LEU A 298 -18.13 -1.72 1.27
CA LEU A 298 -18.85 -0.49 1.55
C LEU A 298 -17.95 0.74 1.40
N THR A 299 -16.73 0.66 1.94
CA THR A 299 -15.76 1.76 1.95
C THR A 299 -15.27 2.09 0.54
N ALA A 300 -14.90 1.07 -0.25
CA ALA A 300 -14.47 1.22 -1.63
C ALA A 300 -15.57 1.86 -2.48
N ASN A 301 -16.80 1.35 -2.38
CA ASN A 301 -17.95 1.88 -3.12
C ASN A 301 -18.28 3.33 -2.75
N LYS A 302 -18.13 3.71 -1.47
CA LYS A 302 -18.32 5.11 -1.05
C LYS A 302 -17.19 6.01 -1.57
N LYS A 303 -15.94 5.55 -1.53
CA LYS A 303 -14.79 6.31 -2.04
C LYS A 303 -14.93 6.59 -3.53
N GLU A 304 -15.35 5.59 -4.30
CA GLU A 304 -15.57 5.70 -5.74
C GLU A 304 -16.66 6.73 -6.08
N LYS A 305 -17.69 6.84 -5.25
CA LYS A 305 -18.73 7.88 -5.36
C LYS A 305 -18.28 9.27 -4.88
N GLY A 306 -17.00 9.46 -4.57
CA GLY A 306 -16.46 10.72 -4.07
C GLY A 306 -16.90 11.10 -2.65
N LEU A 307 -17.48 10.15 -1.90
CA LEU A 307 -17.92 10.42 -0.53
C LEU A 307 -16.74 10.41 0.45
N LYS A 308 -16.86 11.19 1.53
CA LYS A 308 -15.87 11.17 2.62
C LYS A 308 -15.88 9.80 3.29
N VAL A 309 -14.72 9.15 3.34
CA VAL A 309 -14.56 7.79 3.88
C VAL A 309 -13.55 7.70 5.03
N THR A 310 -13.01 8.81 5.53
CA THR A 310 -11.90 8.83 6.50
C THR A 310 -12.12 7.91 7.71
N ALA A 311 -13.31 7.94 8.33
CA ALA A 311 -13.65 7.05 9.43
C ALA A 311 -13.71 5.57 8.99
N LEU A 312 -14.35 5.29 7.85
CA LEU A 312 -14.47 3.94 7.31
C LEU A 312 -13.11 3.35 6.89
N ALA A 313 -12.27 4.13 6.23
CA ALA A 313 -10.91 3.76 5.82
C ALA A 313 -10.03 3.46 7.03
N SER A 314 -10.09 4.31 8.06
CA SER A 314 -9.34 4.09 9.31
C SER A 314 -9.83 2.83 10.05
N SER A 315 -11.15 2.60 10.11
CA SER A 315 -11.72 1.36 10.67
C SER A 315 -11.29 0.12 9.88
N CYS A 316 -11.32 0.17 8.54
CA CYS A 316 -10.83 -0.94 7.70
C CYS A 316 -9.39 -1.29 8.04
N LYS A 317 -8.49 -0.29 8.02
CA LYS A 317 -7.06 -0.50 8.24
C LYS A 317 -6.77 -1.04 9.63
N LEU A 318 -7.37 -0.43 10.65
CA LEU A 318 -7.20 -0.84 12.05
C LEU A 318 -7.63 -2.29 12.25
N LEU A 319 -8.89 -2.60 11.92
CA LEU A 319 -9.47 -3.92 12.19
C LEU A 319 -8.82 -5.02 11.34
N ALA A 320 -8.52 -4.76 10.06
CA ALA A 320 -7.93 -5.77 9.19
C ALA A 320 -6.48 -6.09 9.60
N SER A 321 -5.67 -5.08 9.92
CA SER A 321 -4.27 -5.31 10.33
C SER A 321 -4.17 -6.00 11.70
N ASP A 322 -5.05 -5.67 12.66
CA ASP A 322 -5.11 -6.37 13.94
C ASP A 322 -5.54 -7.83 13.78
N LEU A 323 -6.56 -8.09 12.96
CA LEU A 323 -7.02 -9.45 12.69
C LEU A 323 -5.92 -10.28 12.01
N ALA A 324 -5.23 -9.73 11.00
CA ALA A 324 -4.14 -10.42 10.32
C ALA A 324 -3.00 -10.82 11.27
N MET A 325 -2.61 -9.92 12.18
CA MET A 325 -1.60 -10.19 13.19
C MET A 325 -2.08 -11.25 14.21
N GLN A 326 -3.31 -11.14 14.68
CA GLN A 326 -3.91 -12.12 15.59
C GLN A 326 -3.94 -13.52 14.96
N MET A 327 -4.46 -13.62 13.73
CA MET A 327 -4.61 -14.88 13.01
C MET A 327 -3.28 -15.56 12.75
N THR A 328 -2.29 -14.82 12.28
CA THR A 328 -0.95 -15.38 12.00
C THR A 328 -0.22 -15.81 13.27
N SER A 329 -0.35 -15.05 14.37
CA SER A 329 0.20 -15.45 15.67
C SER A 329 -0.45 -16.71 16.23
N SER A 330 -1.79 -16.79 16.18
CA SER A 330 -2.54 -17.99 16.56
C SER A 330 -2.21 -19.17 15.66
N ALA A 331 -2.01 -18.93 14.36
CA ALA A 331 -1.61 -19.95 13.40
C ALA A 331 -0.28 -20.62 13.78
N ILE A 332 0.75 -19.83 14.13
CA ILE A 332 2.03 -20.38 14.59
C ILE A 332 1.84 -21.20 15.86
N SER A 333 1.08 -20.66 16.83
CA SER A 333 0.82 -21.34 18.11
C SER A 333 0.09 -22.67 17.91
N SER A 334 -0.90 -22.70 17.02
CA SER A 334 -1.69 -23.90 16.70
C SER A 334 -0.86 -24.96 15.98
N MET A 335 -0.01 -24.55 15.04
CA MET A 335 0.82 -25.44 14.22
C MET A 335 2.08 -25.92 14.94
N GLY A 336 2.46 -25.29 16.06
CA GLY A 336 3.70 -25.58 16.78
C GLY A 336 4.94 -25.44 15.89
N PRO A 337 5.91 -26.36 15.96
CA PRO A 337 7.13 -26.30 15.14
C PRO A 337 6.89 -26.24 13.62
N LEU A 338 5.76 -26.75 13.12
CA LEU A 338 5.42 -26.63 11.69
C LEU A 338 5.13 -25.17 11.31
N GLY A 339 4.55 -24.37 12.20
CA GLY A 339 4.23 -22.97 11.92
C GLY A 339 5.48 -22.08 11.73
N LEU A 340 6.63 -22.53 12.24
CA LEU A 340 7.92 -21.86 12.13
C LEU A 340 8.66 -22.20 10.83
N LYS A 341 8.14 -23.14 10.03
CA LYS A 341 8.77 -23.60 8.79
C LYS A 341 8.46 -22.65 7.62
N PRO A 342 9.48 -22.13 6.90
CA PRO A 342 9.26 -21.23 5.78
C PRO A 342 8.38 -21.80 4.66
N GLU A 343 8.35 -23.13 4.50
CA GLU A 343 7.60 -23.82 3.45
C GLU A 343 6.08 -23.64 3.56
N LEU A 344 5.55 -23.44 4.78
CA LEU A 344 4.14 -23.12 4.99
C LEU A 344 3.85 -21.61 4.87
N GLY A 345 4.88 -20.78 4.88
CA GLY A 345 4.78 -19.31 4.76
C GLY A 345 4.12 -18.60 5.95
N ILE A 346 3.65 -19.30 6.98
CA ILE A 346 2.93 -18.71 8.12
C ILE A 346 3.82 -17.74 8.90
N GLU A 347 5.07 -18.12 9.17
CA GLU A 347 6.03 -17.25 9.86
C GLU A 347 6.30 -15.95 9.08
N ARG A 348 6.42 -16.04 7.74
CA ARG A 348 6.56 -14.87 6.86
C ARG A 348 5.32 -13.99 6.93
N MET A 349 4.13 -14.58 6.81
CA MET A 349 2.87 -13.84 6.90
C MET A 349 2.72 -13.15 8.26
N MET A 350 3.19 -13.74 9.37
CA MET A 350 3.21 -13.07 10.68
C MET A 350 4.12 -11.84 10.67
N ARG A 351 5.33 -11.98 10.15
CA ARG A 351 6.29 -10.86 10.03
C ARG A 351 5.74 -9.73 9.16
N ASP A 352 5.11 -10.08 8.03
CA ASP A 352 4.45 -9.14 7.13
C ASP A 352 3.26 -8.45 7.78
N ALA A 353 2.39 -9.20 8.47
CA ALA A 353 1.22 -8.67 9.17
C ALA A 353 1.60 -7.64 10.23
N LYS A 354 2.74 -7.82 10.90
CA LYS A 354 3.21 -6.84 11.89
C LYS A 354 3.50 -5.48 11.27
N ALA A 355 4.07 -5.45 10.06
CA ALA A 355 4.34 -4.21 9.36
C ALA A 355 3.05 -3.46 8.99
N LEU A 356 1.96 -4.18 8.67
CA LEU A 356 0.66 -3.60 8.32
C LEU A 356 0.01 -2.83 9.49
N GLN A 357 0.33 -3.16 10.75
CA GLN A 357 -0.13 -2.38 11.91
C GLN A 357 0.59 -1.02 12.04
N ILE A 358 1.71 -0.83 11.32
CA ILE A 358 2.62 0.33 11.48
C ILE A 358 2.50 1.31 10.30
N VAL A 359 2.57 0.80 9.06
CA VAL A 359 2.56 1.63 7.85
C VAL A 359 1.18 2.26 7.58
N GLU A 360 1.15 3.32 6.75
CA GLU A 360 -0.06 4.11 6.44
C GLU A 360 -0.78 4.65 7.69
N GLY A 361 0.02 5.01 8.70
CA GLY A 361 -0.43 5.41 10.02
C GLY A 361 -0.59 4.20 10.95
N THR A 362 0.09 4.24 12.10
CA THR A 362 0.00 3.18 13.11
C THR A 362 -1.44 2.97 13.58
N ASN A 363 -1.73 1.80 14.16
CA ASN A 363 -3.07 1.53 14.69
C ASN A 363 -3.49 2.52 15.79
N GLN A 364 -2.54 3.07 16.55
CA GLN A 364 -2.79 4.18 17.48
C GLN A 364 -3.21 5.46 16.73
N ILE A 365 -2.56 5.77 15.61
CA ILE A 365 -2.94 6.92 14.78
C ILE A 365 -4.32 6.70 14.16
N GLN A 366 -4.66 5.48 13.72
CA GLN A 366 -6.01 5.19 13.24
C GLN A 366 -7.06 5.42 14.33
N ALA A 367 -6.78 4.98 15.57
CA ALA A 367 -7.66 5.23 16.71
C ALA A 367 -7.83 6.74 17.00
N LEU A 368 -6.76 7.54 16.90
CA LEU A 368 -6.85 9.00 17.03
C LEU A 368 -7.66 9.64 15.90
N VAL A 369 -7.54 9.15 14.66
CA VAL A 369 -8.36 9.61 13.54
C VAL A 369 -9.84 9.30 13.79
N LEU A 370 -10.15 8.09 14.28
CA LEU A 370 -11.51 7.71 14.65
C LEU A 370 -12.06 8.56 15.78
N GLY A 371 -11.28 8.83 16.83
CA GLY A 371 -11.65 9.73 17.91
C GLY A 371 -12.03 11.12 17.41
N ARG A 372 -11.20 11.72 16.54
CA ARG A 372 -11.50 13.03 15.91
C ARG A 372 -12.73 13.02 15.02
N GLU A 373 -13.07 11.89 14.40
CA GLU A 373 -14.31 11.78 13.62
C GLU A 373 -15.52 11.58 14.54
N LEU A 374 -15.38 10.90 15.68
CA LEU A 374 -16.41 10.81 16.72
C LEU A 374 -16.72 12.17 17.35
N ASP A 375 -15.70 12.97 17.69
CA ASP A 375 -15.87 14.32 18.23
C ASP A 375 -16.73 15.22 17.30
N LYS A 376 -16.66 14.99 15.98
CA LYS A 376 -17.47 15.71 14.98
C LYS A 376 -18.91 15.22 14.91
N MET A 377 -19.14 13.93 15.16
CA MET A 377 -20.46 13.30 15.09
C MET A 377 -21.26 13.50 16.38
N VAL A 378 -20.56 13.53 17.51
CA VAL A 378 -21.12 13.72 18.85
C VAL A 378 -20.41 14.92 19.49
N PRO A 379 -20.75 16.16 19.06
CA PRO A 379 -20.17 17.36 19.66
C PRO A 379 -20.60 17.49 21.13
N SER A 380 -19.71 18.08 21.94
CA SER A 380 -19.92 18.36 23.37
C SER A 380 -21.09 19.27 23.66
#